data_AF-A0A392P2V1-F1
#
_entry.id   AF-A0A392P2V1-F1
#
_cell.length_a   1.000
_cell.length_b   1.000
_cell.length_c   1.000
_cell.angle_alpha   90.00
_cell.angle_beta   90.00
_cell.angle_gamma   90.00
#
_symmetry.space_group_name_H-M   'P 1'
#
loop_
_entity.id
_entity.type
_entity.pdbx_description
1 polymer ?
#
loop_
_entity_poly.entity_id
_entity_poly.type
_entity_poly.pdbx_seq_one_letter_code
_entity_poly.pdbx_strand_id
1 'polypeptide(L)' 'MKRQISEFVYACLVCQKLKIEHQKPSGLLQPMFVPKWKWDSIAMDFVGGLPKTKKG' A
#
# COMPACT_ATOMS: atom_id res chain seq x y z
N MET A 1 -35.00 -4.69 -9.43
CA MET A 1 -34.16 -3.54 -9.85
C MET A 1 -32.73 -3.60 -9.28
N LYS A 2 -32.49 -3.44 -7.97
CA LYS A 2 -31.12 -3.40 -7.40
C LYS A 2 -30.25 -4.62 -7.77
N ARG A 3 -30.83 -5.83 -7.74
CA ARG A 3 -30.13 -7.08 -8.09
C ARG A 3 -29.66 -7.12 -9.56
N GLN A 4 -30.51 -6.69 -10.48
CA GLN A 4 -30.16 -6.66 -11.91
C GLN A 4 -29.06 -5.63 -12.19
N ILE A 5 -29.09 -4.50 -11.48
CA ILE A 5 -28.04 -3.49 -11.56
C ILE A 5 -26.71 -4.05 -11.03
N SER A 6 -26.72 -4.75 -9.89
CA SER A 6 -25.50 -5.38 -9.36
C SER A 6 -24.95 -6.46 -10.31
N GLU A 7 -25.81 -7.28 -10.90
CA GLU A 7 -25.41 -8.30 -11.88
C GLU A 7 -24.80 -7.66 -13.14
N PHE A 8 -25.40 -6.58 -13.65
CA PHE A 8 -24.86 -5.83 -14.79
C PHE A 8 -23.51 -5.18 -14.49
N VAL A 9 -23.39 -4.50 -13.33
CA VAL A 9 -22.15 -3.84 -12.92
C VAL A 9 -21.04 -4.88 -12.67
N TYR A 10 -21.39 -6.05 -12.11
CA TYR A 10 -20.45 -7.15 -11.92
C TYR A 10 -19.87 -7.65 -13.25
N ALA A 11 -20.71 -7.80 -14.29
CA ALA A 11 -20.28 -8.26 -15.61
C ALA A 11 -19.57 -7.18 -16.47
N CYS A 12 -19.65 -5.90 -16.11
CA CYS A 12 -19.11 -4.81 -16.91
C CYS A 12 -17.58 -4.67 -16.80
N LEU A 13 -16.85 -5.02 -17.86
CA LEU A 13 -15.38 -4.93 -17.91
C LEU A 13 -14.82 -3.53 -17.65
N VAL A 14 -15.52 -2.48 -18.10
CA VAL A 14 -15.09 -1.08 -17.90
C VAL A 14 -15.19 -0.71 -16.42
N CYS A 15 -16.29 -1.11 -15.76
CA CYS A 15 -16.46 -0.90 -14.33
C CYS A 15 -15.41 -1.66 -13.53
N GLN A 16 -15.14 -2.91 -13.89
CA GLN A 16 -14.12 -3.73 -13.22
C GLN A 16 -12.71 -3.15 -13.36
N LYS A 17 -12.35 -2.50 -14.47
CA LYS A 17 -11.02 -1.89 -14.64
C LYS A 17 -10.87 -0.53 -13.96
N LEU A 18 -11.92 0.28 -13.99
CA LEU A 18 -11.84 1.68 -13.54
C LEU A 18 -12.29 1.88 -12.09
N LYS A 19 -13.09 0.96 -11.55
CA LYS A 19 -13.64 1.04 -10.19
C LYS A 19 -13.23 -0.18 -9.37
N ILE A 20 -11.96 -0.56 -9.47
CA ILE A 20 -11.40 -1.60 -8.60
C ILE A 20 -11.46 -1.17 -7.14
N GLU A 21 -11.66 -2.15 -6.27
CA GLU A 21 -11.55 -1.94 -4.84
C GLU A 21 -10.07 -1.76 -4.47
N HIS A 22 -9.72 -0.57 -3.98
CA HIS A 22 -8.36 -0.25 -3.54
C HIS A 22 -8.15 -0.56 -2.04
N GLN A 23 -9.22 -0.90 -1.32
CA GLN A 23 -9.11 -1.30 0.07
C GLN A 23 -8.61 -2.74 0.14
N LYS A 24 -7.38 -2.91 0.62
CA LYS A 24 -6.96 -4.21 1.12
C LYS A 24 -7.71 -4.50 2.42
N PRO A 25 -8.11 -5.76 2.66
CA PRO A 25 -8.65 -6.14 3.96
C PRO A 25 -7.61 -5.79 5.03
N SER A 26 -8.07 -5.13 6.09
CA SER A 26 -7.20 -4.79 7.22
C SER A 26 -6.65 -6.08 7.83
N GLY A 27 -5.32 -6.21 7.81
CA GLY A 27 -4.61 -7.31 8.45
C GLY A 27 -3.93 -6.86 9.73
N LEU A 28 -3.52 -7.81 10.57
CA LEU A 28 -2.62 -7.54 11.68
C LEU A 28 -1.28 -7.05 11.13
N LEU A 29 -0.73 -6.00 11.72
CA LEU A 29 0.64 -5.59 11.45
C LEU A 29 1.57 -6.74 11.82
N GLN A 30 2.47 -7.12 10.90
CA GLN A 30 3.53 -8.08 11.24
C GLN A 30 4.62 -7.34 12.02
N PRO A 31 4.85 -7.68 13.30
CA PRO A 31 5.90 -7.04 14.06
C PRO A 31 7.27 -7.43 13.51
N MET A 32 8.22 -6.51 13.54
CA MET A 32 9.61 -6.82 13.23
C MET A 32 10.23 -7.69 14.33
N PHE A 33 11.18 -8.54 13.96
CA PHE A 33 11.95 -9.33 14.91
C PHE A 33 12.76 -8.41 15.84
N VAL A 34 12.69 -8.68 17.15
CA VAL A 34 13.48 -7.95 18.15
C VAL A 34 14.91 -8.52 18.15
N PRO A 35 15.95 -7.72 17.85
CA PRO A 35 17.33 -8.20 17.86
C PRO A 35 17.75 -8.63 19.26
N LYS A 36 18.56 -9.69 19.38
CA LYS A 36 18.97 -10.25 20.69
C LYS A 36 20.20 -9.56 21.27
N TRP A 37 21.02 -8.97 20.41
CA TRP A 37 22.26 -8.31 20.76
C TRP A 37 22.46 -7.02 19.96
N LYS A 38 23.47 -6.25 20.36
CA LYS A 38 23.86 -5.03 19.65
C LYS A 38 24.27 -5.37 18.21
N TRP A 39 23.73 -4.60 17.25
CA TRP A 39 24.05 -4.69 15.81
C TRP A 39 23.58 -5.96 15.10
N ASP A 40 22.75 -6.80 15.72
CA ASP A 40 22.17 -7.99 15.10
C ASP A 40 21.22 -7.66 13.92
N SER A 41 20.67 -6.45 13.88
CA SER A 41 19.81 -5.97 12.80
C SER A 41 20.02 -4.47 12.60
N ILE A 42 20.27 -4.07 11.35
CA ILE A 42 20.41 -2.68 10.94
C ILE A 42 19.51 -2.46 9.73
N ALA A 43 18.57 -1.52 9.85
CA ALA A 43 17.77 -1.04 8.73
C ALA A 43 18.30 0.33 8.29
N MET A 44 18.39 0.57 7.00
CA MET A 44 18.82 1.85 6.42
C MET A 44 17.86 2.24 5.31
N ASP A 45 17.55 3.53 5.23
CA ASP A 45 16.71 4.10 4.17
C ASP A 45 17.27 5.47 3.75
N PHE A 46 16.93 5.91 2.54
CA PHE A 46 17.35 7.19 1.99
C PHE A 46 16.24 8.22 2.12
N VAL A 47 16.58 9.40 2.65
CA VAL A 47 15.70 10.56 2.60
C VAL A 47 16.01 11.38 1.36
N GLY A 48 15.04 11.47 0.45
CA GLY A 48 15.11 12.31 -0.76
C GLY A 48 14.46 13.68 -0.58
N GLY A 49 14.62 14.55 -1.58
CA GLY A 49 13.89 15.83 -1.64
C GLY A 49 14.37 16.91 -0.67
N LEU A 50 15.61 16.81 -0.19
CA LEU A 50 16.18 17.81 0.71
C LEU A 50 16.40 19.15 0.00
N PRO A 51 16.23 20.30 0.69
CA PRO A 51 16.54 21.60 0.13
C PRO A 51 17.99 21.70 -0.30
N LYS A 52 18.23 22.26 -1.48
CA LYS A 52 19.58 22.52 -1.98
C LYS A 52 20.23 23.65 -1.22
N THR A 53 21.44 23.43 -0.72
CA THR A 53 22.30 24.51 -0.22
C THR A 53 22.90 25.30 -1.39
N LYS A 54 23.54 26.44 -1.10
CA LYS A 54 24.23 27.25 -2.12
C LYS A 54 25.34 26.51 -2.86
N LYS A 55 25.84 25.38 -2.32
CA LYS A 55 26.86 24.51 -2.93
C LYS A 55 26.28 23.17 -3.39
N GLY A 56 25.01 22.88 -3.13
CA GLY A 56 24.39 21.56 -3.32
C GLY A 56 23.18 21.36 -2.45
#